data_AF-A0A924W2F9-F1
#
_entry.id   AF-A0A924W2F9-F1
#
_cell.length_a   1.000
_cell.length_b   1.000
_cell.length_c   1.000
_cell.angle_alpha   90.00
_cell.angle_beta   90.00
_cell.angle_gamma   90.00
#
_symmetry.space_group_name_H-M   'P 1'
#
loop_
_entity.id
_entity.type
_entity.pdbx_description
1 polymer ?
#
loop_
_entity_poly.entity_id
_entity_poly.type
_entity_poly.pdbx_seq_one_letter_code
_entity_poly.pdbx_strand_id
1 'polypeptide(L)' 'RLAARGFVRVHRSRLVNRARIGAIKPTPSGDVEITLDDGRILAGSRRYRAALEAAPTV' A
#
# COMPACT_ATOMS: atom_id res chain seq x y z
N ARG A 1 -9.84 15.47 -2.10
CA ARG A 1 -9.94 14.21 -1.33
C ARG A 1 -9.03 13.16 -1.97
N LEU A 2 -7.89 12.79 -1.36
CA LEU A 2 -6.92 11.87 -1.99
C LEU A 2 -7.43 10.42 -2.09
N ALA A 3 -8.31 9.99 -1.18
CA ALA A 3 -8.97 8.69 -1.26
C ALA A 3 -9.76 8.50 -2.57
N ALA A 4 -10.38 9.56 -3.10
CA ALA A 4 -11.12 9.51 -4.37
C ALA A 4 -10.21 9.30 -5.59
N ARG A 5 -8.89 9.48 -5.44
CA ARG A 5 -7.90 9.23 -6.49
C ARG A 5 -7.22 7.85 -6.35
N GLY A 6 -7.73 6.97 -5.47
CA GLY A 6 -7.17 5.62 -5.28
C GLY A 6 -5.90 5.58 -4.43
N PHE A 7 -5.60 6.64 -3.66
CA PHE A 7 -4.50 6.62 -2.71
C PHE A 7 -4.89 5.86 -1.44
N VAL A 8 -4.08 4.87 -1.09
CA VAL A 8 -4.23 4.03 0.10
C VAL A 8 -3.10 4.36 1.06
N ARG A 9 -3.42 4.47 2.35
CA ARG A 9 -2.43 4.71 3.40
C ARG A 9 -1.77 3.42 3.78
N VAL A 10 -0.45 3.37 3.63
CA VAL A 10 0.36 2.16 3.85
C VAL A 10 1.32 2.30 5.02
N HIS A 11 1.54 3.54 5.48
CA HIS A 11 2.34 3.84 6.66
C HIS A 11 1.81 5.11 7.32
N ARG A 12 2.19 5.35 8.58
CA ARG A 12 1.76 6.55 9.32
C ARG A 12 2.07 7.86 8.61
N SER A 13 3.11 7.89 7.78
CA SER A 13 3.58 9.07 7.03
C SER A 13 3.54 8.91 5.51
N ARG A 14 2.94 7.82 4.98
CA ARG A 14 3.03 7.49 3.55
C ARG A 14 1.72 6.96 2.99
N LEU A 15 1.41 7.44 1.79
CA LEU A 15 0.28 7.05 0.96
C LEU A 15 0.85 6.52 -0.37
N VAL A 16 0.23 5.49 -0.93
CA VAL A 16 0.59 4.92 -2.23
C VAL A 16 -0.64 4.92 -3.13
N ASN A 17 -0.45 5.11 -4.43
CA ASN A 17 -1.53 4.93 -5.39
C ASN A 17 -1.69 3.44 -5.67
N ARG A 18 -2.87 2.87 -5.33
CA ARG A 18 -3.14 1.44 -5.55
C ARG A 18 -3.04 1.03 -7.01
N ALA A 19 -3.39 1.93 -7.94
CA ALA A 19 -3.30 1.67 -9.37
C ALA A 19 -1.85 1.54 -9.89
N ARG A 20 -0.87 1.97 -9.08
CA ARG A 20 0.57 1.91 -9.41
C ARG A 20 1.29 0.78 -8.69
N ILE A 21 0.59 0.02 -7.84
CA ILE A 21 1.19 -1.10 -7.13
C ILE A 21 1.38 -2.25 -8.11
N GLY A 22 2.63 -2.63 -8.36
CA GLY A 22 2.98 -3.81 -9.16
C GLY A 22 3.02 -5.10 -8.34
N ALA A 23 3.53 -5.03 -7.10
CA ALA A 23 3.56 -6.18 -6.20
C ALA A 23 3.47 -5.77 -4.73
N ILE A 24 2.93 -6.66 -3.90
CA ILE A 24 2.90 -6.53 -2.45
C ILE A 24 3.48 -7.81 -1.86
N LYS A 25 4.56 -7.70 -1.09
CA LYS A 25 5.23 -8.81 -0.43
C LYS A 25 5.22 -8.61 1.08
N PRO A 26 4.62 -9.50 1.87
CA PRO A 26 4.79 -9.47 3.31
C PRO A 26 6.23 -9.84 3.68
N THR A 27 6.80 -9.15 4.66
CA THR A 27 8.14 -9.44 5.17
C THR A 27 8.06 -10.37 6.39
N PRO A 28 9.12 -11.13 6.72
CA PRO A 28 9.16 -11.99 7.91
C PRO A 28 8.96 -11.23 9.23
N SER A 29 9.26 -9.92 9.25
CA SER A 29 9.03 -9.04 10.39
C SER A 29 7.55 -8.70 10.61
N GLY A 30 6.67 -9.07 9.67
CA GLY A 30 5.23 -8.78 9.71
C GLY A 30 4.83 -7.48 9.02
N ASP A 31 5.79 -6.70 8.51
CA ASP A 31 5.54 -5.55 7.66
C ASP A 31 5.26 -5.97 6.21
N VAL A 32 5.06 -5.00 5.32
CA VAL A 32 4.72 -5.24 3.91
C VAL A 32 5.62 -4.39 3.03
N GLU A 33 6.27 -4.98 2.05
CA GLU A 33 6.93 -4.26 0.97
C GLU A 33 5.98 -4.12 -0.22
N ILE A 34 5.90 -2.92 -0.75
CA ILE A 34 5.06 -2.58 -1.89
C ILE A 34 6.00 -2.15 -3.00
N THR A 35 6.05 -2.94 -4.06
CA THR A 35 6.77 -2.59 -5.28
C THR A 35 5.82 -1.86 -6.20
N LEU A 36 6.21 -0.66 -6.61
CA LEU A 36 5.51 0.14 -7.59
C LEU A 36 5.88 -0.27 -9.02
N ASP A 37 5.05 0.10 -9.98
CA ASP A 37 5.27 -0.06 -11.41
C ASP A 37 6.56 0.64 -11.90
N ASP A 38 6.98 1.71 -11.23
CA ASP A 38 8.23 2.42 -11.47
C ASP A 38 9.48 1.74 -10.88
N GLY A 39 9.32 0.58 -10.25
CA GLY A 39 10.39 -0.18 -9.60
C GLY A 39 10.75 0.29 -8.19
N ARG A 40 10.11 1.35 -7.67
CA ARG A 40 10.34 1.79 -6.29
C ARG A 40 9.71 0.83 -5.29
N ILE A 41 10.38 0.65 -4.16
CA ILE A 41 9.90 -0.19 -3.07
C ILE A 41 9.53 0.71 -1.88
N LEU A 42 8.33 0.50 -1.34
CA LEU A 42 7.79 1.20 -0.19
C LEU A 42 7.53 0.21 0.93
N ALA A 43 8.13 0.46 2.10
CA ALA A 43 7.76 -0.23 3.33
C ALA A 43 6.40 0.30 3.83
N GLY A 44 5.46 -0.62 4.00
CA GLY A 44 4.19 -0.46 4.65
C GLY A 44 4.20 -1.16 6.01
N SER A 45 3.51 -0.56 6.99
CA SER A 45 3.42 -1.15 8.32
C SER A 45 2.27 -2.17 8.37
N ARG A 46 2.46 -3.25 9.14
CA ARG A 46 1.43 -4.29 9.35
C ARG A 46 0.03 -3.76 9.64
N ARG A 47 -0.08 -2.66 10.40
CA ARG A 47 -1.37 -2.06 10.79
C ARG A 47 -2.17 -1.51 9.61
N TYR A 48 -1.48 -1.15 8.53
CA TYR A 48 -2.05 -0.56 7.33
C TYR A 48 -2.23 -1.58 6.21
N ARG A 49 -1.78 -2.84 6.40
CA ARG A 49 -1.98 -3.92 5.44
C ARG A 49 -3.46 -4.15 5.11
N ALA A 50 -4.33 -4.06 6.12
CA ALA A 50 -5.78 -4.19 5.92
C ALA A 50 -6.32 -3.15 4.92
N ALA A 51 -5.70 -1.97 4.81
CA ALA A 51 -6.11 -0.97 3.81
C ALA A 51 -5.71 -1.33 2.38
N LEU A 52 -4.68 -2.18 2.20
CA LEU A 52 -4.29 -2.74 0.89
C LEU A 52 -5.20 -3.89 0.48
N GLU A 53 -5.62 -4.71 1.45
CA GLU A 53 -6.49 -5.88 1.22
C GLU A 53 -7.98 -5.50 1.10
N ALA A 54 -8.42 -4.44 1.79
CA ALA A 54 -9.76 -3.90 1.62
C ALA A 54 -9.95 -3.46 0.16
N ALA A 55 -10.67 -4.27 -0.62
CA ALA A 55 -11.26 -3.84 -1.88
C ALA A 55 -12.06 -2.55 -1.60
N PRO A 56 -12.09 -1.58 -2.53
CA PRO A 56 -12.96 -0.43 -2.35
C PRO A 56 -14.38 -0.99 -2.34
N THR A 57 -15.01 -1.03 -1.16
CA THR A 57 -16.44 -1.25 -1.04
C THR A 57 -17.09 -0.06 -1.75
N VAL A 58 -17.55 -0.33 -2.96
CA VAL A 58 -18.36 0.57 -3.78
C VAL A 58 -19.71 0.79 -3.10
#